data_AF-A0AA38GPK6-F1
#
_entry.id   AF-A0AA38GPK6-F1
#
_cell.length_a   1.000
_cell.length_b   1.000
_cell.length_c   1.000
_cell.angle_alpha   90.00
_cell.angle_beta   90.00
_cell.angle_gamma   90.00
#
_symmetry.space_group_name_H-M   'P 1'
#
loop_
_entity.id
_entity.type
_entity.pdbx_description
1 polymer ?
#
loop_
_entity_poly.entity_id
_entity_poly.type
_entity_poly.pdbx_seq_one_letter_code
_entity_poly.pdbx_strand_id
1 'polypeptide(L)'
;TLEKLEKSVQAGNYYEAQQMYKSLYARYMSVHKYQEALDLLQSGASIQLRHGQVTCGAELALLFVETLIKAKIPYRRETLDRIGAIFNEFPQVLIPHKLSEEDDMQKLSEILLAAKARVNGCTSFLKAAI
;
A
#
# COMPACT_ATOMS: atom_id res chain seq x y z
N THR A 1 0.16 -18.62 -7.69
CA THR A 1 1.25 -17.85 -7.07
C THR A 1 0.70 -16.62 -6.36
N LEU A 2 -0.15 -15.84 -7.03
CA LEU A 2 -0.92 -14.75 -6.42
C LEU A 2 -1.92 -15.25 -5.36
N GLU A 3 -2.69 -16.29 -5.65
CA GLU A 3 -3.62 -16.91 -4.67
C GLU A 3 -2.96 -17.34 -3.35
N LYS A 4 -1.69 -17.74 -3.37
CA LYS A 4 -0.96 -18.10 -2.14
C LYS A 4 -0.62 -16.85 -1.31
N LEU A 5 -0.31 -15.74 -1.97
CA LEU A 5 -0.07 -14.45 -1.32
C LEU A 5 -1.37 -13.92 -0.71
N GLU A 6 -2.47 -13.98 -1.46
CA GLU A 6 -3.79 -13.56 -0.97
C GLU A 6 -4.22 -14.39 0.25
N LYS A 7 -4.03 -15.72 0.21
CA LYS A 7 -4.28 -16.61 1.36
C LYS A 7 -3.39 -16.28 2.56
N SER A 8 -2.12 -15.90 2.35
CA SER A 8 -1.22 -15.51 3.45
C SER A 8 -1.67 -14.22 4.12
N VAL A 9 -2.15 -13.24 3.33
CA VAL A 9 -2.71 -12.00 3.87
C VAL A 9 -4.02 -12.29 4.63
N GLN A 10 -4.89 -13.13 4.07
CA GLN A 10 -6.14 -13.55 4.74
C GLN A 10 -5.89 -14.32 6.04
N ALA A 11 -4.76 -15.03 6.14
CA ALA A 11 -4.33 -15.71 7.37
C ALA A 11 -3.73 -14.76 8.43
N GLY A 12 -3.67 -13.45 8.18
CA GLY A 12 -3.14 -12.45 9.12
C GLY A 12 -1.62 -12.31 9.13
N ASN A 13 -0.90 -13.03 8.27
CA ASN A 13 0.56 -13.00 8.18
C ASN A 13 1.00 -11.87 7.23
N TYR A 14 0.71 -10.63 7.61
CA TYR A 14 0.81 -9.46 6.73
C TYR A 14 2.25 -9.12 6.36
N TYR A 15 3.17 -9.17 7.31
CA TYR A 15 4.59 -8.88 7.06
C TYR A 15 5.24 -9.97 6.19
N GLU A 16 4.97 -11.24 6.48
CA GLU A 16 5.45 -12.37 5.68
C GLU A 16 4.91 -12.30 4.26
N ALA A 17 3.62 -11.98 4.10
CA ALA A 17 3.02 -11.76 2.80
C ALA A 17 3.73 -10.62 2.05
N GLN A 18 4.02 -9.51 2.72
CA GLN A 18 4.78 -8.40 2.14
C GLN A 18 6.17 -8.83 1.65
N GLN A 19 6.91 -9.60 2.44
CA GLN A 19 8.23 -10.11 2.03
C GLN A 19 8.12 -11.05 0.83
N MET A 20 7.07 -11.88 0.77
CA MET A 20 6.82 -12.73 -0.39
C MET A 20 6.46 -11.91 -1.64
N TYR A 21 5.66 -10.84 -1.53
CA TYR A 21 5.42 -9.88 -2.61
C TYR A 21 6.72 -9.28 -3.13
N LYS A 22 7.60 -8.80 -2.23
CA LYS A 22 8.90 -8.21 -2.60
C LYS A 22 9.84 -9.22 -3.27
N SER A 23 9.85 -10.47 -2.80
CA SER A 23 10.64 -11.55 -3.39
C SER A 23 10.19 -11.86 -4.82
N LEU A 24 8.88 -11.99 -5.05
CA LEU A 24 8.34 -12.24 -6.38
C LEU A 24 8.52 -11.04 -7.32
N TYR A 25 8.35 -9.82 -6.80
CA TYR A 25 8.67 -8.58 -7.50
C TYR A 25 10.13 -8.57 -8.00
N ALA A 26 11.10 -8.88 -7.14
CA ALA A 26 12.52 -8.94 -7.52
C ALA A 26 12.77 -9.93 -8.67
N ARG A 27 12.08 -11.08 -8.66
CA ARG A 27 12.14 -12.06 -9.76
C ARG A 27 11.53 -11.53 -11.07
N TYR A 28 10.43 -10.78 -11.04
CA TYR A 28 9.89 -10.19 -12.26
C TYR A 28 10.79 -9.09 -12.81
N MET A 29 11.38 -8.28 -11.92
CA MET A 29 12.29 -7.22 -12.32
C MET A 29 13.60 -7.74 -12.92
N SER A 30 14.11 -8.89 -12.49
CA SER A 30 15.35 -9.47 -13.04
C SER A 30 15.20 -9.96 -14.49
N VAL A 31 13.97 -10.16 -14.96
CA VAL A 31 13.66 -10.56 -16.34
C VAL A 31 12.81 -9.51 -17.07
N HIS A 32 12.82 -8.26 -16.58
CA HIS A 32 12.14 -7.12 -17.21
C HIS A 32 10.63 -7.29 -17.44
N LYS A 33 9.97 -8.12 -16.61
CA LYS A 33 8.51 -8.32 -16.60
C LYS A 33 7.81 -7.20 -15.83
N TYR A 34 7.88 -5.98 -16.37
CA TYR A 34 7.40 -4.79 -15.67
C TYR A 34 5.89 -4.77 -15.46
N GLN A 35 5.10 -5.26 -16.41
CA GLN A 35 3.64 -5.25 -16.26
C GLN A 35 3.19 -6.24 -15.19
N GLU A 36 3.74 -7.45 -15.19
CA GLU A 36 3.44 -8.44 -14.15
C GLU A 36 3.93 -7.98 -12.76
N ALA A 37 5.03 -7.23 -12.69
CA ALA A 37 5.48 -6.58 -11.46
C ALA A 37 4.50 -5.52 -10.97
N LEU A 38 3.99 -4.67 -11.87
CA LEU A 38 3.00 -3.64 -11.54
C LEU A 38 1.68 -4.26 -11.06
N ASP A 39 1.20 -5.31 -11.72
CA ASP A 39 -0.04 -6.00 -11.34
C ASP A 39 0.09 -6.65 -9.95
N LEU A 40 1.24 -7.30 -9.71
CA LEU A 40 1.58 -7.89 -8.42
C LEU A 40 1.59 -6.83 -7.30
N LEU A 41 2.26 -5.71 -7.53
CA LEU A 41 2.42 -4.65 -6.53
C LEU A 41 1.10 -3.93 -6.26
N GLN A 42 0.30 -3.63 -7.28
CA GLN A 42 -1.02 -3.04 -7.11
C GLN A 42 -1.94 -3.94 -6.30
N SER A 43 -1.97 -5.24 -6.62
CA SER A 43 -2.74 -6.23 -5.85
C SER A 43 -2.28 -6.29 -4.39
N GLY A 44 -0.97 -6.44 -4.17
CA GLY A 44 -0.40 -6.53 -2.83
C GLY A 44 -0.63 -5.27 -1.99
N ALA A 45 -0.45 -4.08 -2.57
CA ALA A 45 -0.72 -2.81 -1.91
C ALA A 45 -2.20 -2.71 -1.52
N SER A 46 -3.12 -2.95 -2.45
CA SER A 46 -4.56 -2.84 -2.22
C SER A 46 -5.03 -3.80 -1.12
N ILE A 47 -4.59 -5.05 -1.15
CA ILE A 47 -4.97 -6.04 -0.15
C ILE A 47 -4.44 -5.65 1.24
N GLN A 48 -3.17 -5.29 1.36
CA GLN A 48 -2.60 -4.88 2.66
C GLN A 48 -3.33 -3.65 3.23
N LEU A 49 -3.61 -2.66 2.37
CA LEU A 49 -4.32 -1.44 2.77
C LEU A 49 -5.75 -1.71 3.23
N ARG A 50 -6.50 -2.58 2.52
CA ARG A 50 -7.86 -3.01 2.94
C ARG A 50 -7.88 -3.71 4.29
N HIS A 51 -6.79 -4.38 4.66
CA HIS A 51 -6.62 -5.01 5.97
C HIS A 51 -6.05 -4.05 7.05
N GLY A 52 -5.97 -2.75 6.77
CA GLY A 52 -5.46 -1.74 7.70
C GLY A 52 -3.94 -1.75 7.87
N GLN A 53 -3.21 -2.56 7.08
CA GLN A 53 -1.76 -2.68 7.15
C GLN A 53 -1.10 -1.57 6.34
N VAL A 54 -1.25 -0.33 6.82
CA VAL A 54 -0.84 0.88 6.10
C VAL A 54 0.65 0.86 5.76
N THR A 55 1.52 0.49 6.71
CA THR A 55 2.97 0.43 6.47
C THR A 55 3.33 -0.56 5.37
N CYS A 56 2.79 -1.79 5.46
CA CYS A 56 3.07 -2.83 4.47
C CYS A 56 2.54 -2.48 3.08
N GLY A 57 1.31 -1.98 3.02
CA GLY A 57 0.66 -1.57 1.78
C GLY A 57 1.30 -0.36 1.13
N ALA A 58 1.69 0.66 1.92
CA ALA A 58 2.37 1.85 1.42
C ALA A 58 3.76 1.54 0.84
N GLU A 59 4.50 0.61 1.43
CA GLU A 59 5.80 0.21 0.88
C GLU A 59 5.66 -0.49 -0.48
N LEU A 60 4.64 -1.35 -0.65
CA LEU A 60 4.34 -1.97 -1.95
C LEU A 60 3.84 -0.93 -2.97
N ALA A 61 3.06 0.06 -2.53
CA ALA A 61 2.62 1.18 -3.36
C ALA A 61 3.80 2.05 -3.82
N LEU A 62 4.80 2.28 -2.96
CA LEU A 62 6.02 3.00 -3.33
C LEU A 62 6.81 2.24 -4.41
N LEU A 63 7.01 0.93 -4.22
CA LEU A 63 7.63 0.07 -5.24
C LEU A 63 6.88 0.11 -6.57
N PHE A 64 5.56 0.23 -6.55
CA PHE A 64 4.74 0.37 -7.78
C PHE A 64 5.14 1.63 -8.56
N VAL A 65 5.26 2.77 -7.88
CA VAL A 65 5.68 4.04 -8.51
C VAL A 65 7.12 3.97 -9.01
N GLU A 66 8.04 3.44 -8.21
CA GLU A 66 9.43 3.23 -8.63
C GLU A 66 9.52 2.35 -9.88
N THR A 67 8.65 1.34 -9.99
CA THR A 67 8.58 0.47 -11.16
C THR A 67 8.08 1.21 -12.40
N LEU A 68 7.06 2.08 -12.26
CA LEU A 68 6.58 2.93 -13.37
C LEU A 68 7.71 3.81 -13.93
N ILE A 69 8.48 4.45 -13.04
CA ILE A 69 9.62 5.31 -13.39
C ILE A 69 10.70 4.49 -14.10
N LYS A 70 11.09 3.37 -13.50
CA LYS A 70 12.16 2.50 -14.03
C LYS A 70 11.80 1.89 -15.38
N ALA A 71 10.55 1.52 -15.57
CA ALA A 71 10.03 0.97 -16.83
C ALA A 71 9.72 2.07 -17.88
N LYS A 72 9.90 3.35 -17.53
CA LYS A 72 9.58 4.51 -18.38
C LYS A 72 8.15 4.46 -18.91
N ILE A 73 7.21 3.99 -18.08
CA ILE A 73 5.80 3.92 -18.45
C ILE A 73 5.28 5.35 -18.59
N PRO A 74 4.71 5.73 -19.75
CA PRO A 74 4.20 7.08 -19.95
C PRO A 74 3.06 7.38 -18.98
N TYR A 75 3.03 8.59 -18.45
CA TYR A 75 1.91 9.08 -17.67
C TYR A 75 0.65 9.16 -18.57
N ARG A 76 -0.28 8.23 -18.36
CA ARG A 76 -1.55 8.11 -19.09
C ARG A 76 -2.68 7.82 -18.11
N ARG A 77 -3.92 7.97 -18.60
CA ARG A 77 -5.14 7.72 -17.81
C ARG A 77 -5.10 6.37 -17.10
N GLU A 78 -4.69 5.30 -17.78
CA GLU A 78 -4.58 3.97 -17.18
C GLU A 78 -3.62 3.93 -15.97
N THR A 79 -2.46 4.57 -16.07
CA THR A 79 -1.50 4.67 -14.96
C THR A 79 -2.10 5.45 -13.79
N LEU A 80 -2.80 6.55 -14.09
CA LEU A 80 -3.52 7.34 -13.10
C LEU A 80 -4.63 6.55 -12.41
N ASP A 81 -5.41 5.78 -13.17
CA ASP A 81 -6.50 4.96 -12.63
C ASP A 81 -5.95 3.91 -11.65
N ARG A 82 -4.79 3.32 -11.95
CA ARG A 82 -4.12 2.37 -11.06
C ARG A 82 -3.59 3.03 -9.78
N ILE A 83 -2.97 4.21 -9.90
CA ILE A 83 -2.53 5.01 -8.75
C ILE A 83 -3.73 5.39 -7.88
N GLY A 84 -4.81 5.87 -8.51
CA GLY A 84 -6.06 6.22 -7.84
C GLY A 84 -6.71 5.02 -7.15
N ALA A 85 -6.69 3.84 -7.76
CA ALA A 85 -7.18 2.61 -7.16
C ALA A 85 -6.42 2.28 -5.86
N ILE A 86 -5.09 2.34 -5.87
CA ILE A 86 -4.28 2.12 -4.65
C ILE A 86 -4.56 3.20 -3.61
N PHE A 87 -4.62 4.47 -4.04
CA PHE A 87 -4.89 5.60 -3.15
C PHE A 87 -6.23 5.46 -2.41
N ASN A 88 -7.28 5.02 -3.10
CA ASN A 88 -8.61 4.87 -2.52
C ASN A 88 -8.68 3.76 -1.46
N GLU A 89 -7.74 2.83 -1.44
CA GLU A 89 -7.66 1.77 -0.44
C GLU A 89 -6.98 2.23 0.86
N PHE A 90 -6.30 3.39 0.86
CA PHE A 90 -5.76 3.93 2.10
C PHE A 90 -6.88 4.22 3.10
N PRO A 91 -6.73 3.84 4.39
CA PRO A 91 -7.75 4.08 5.39
C PRO A 91 -8.13 5.56 5.48
N GLN A 92 -9.40 5.86 5.20
CA GLN A 92 -9.98 7.17 5.40
C GLN A 92 -10.29 7.33 6.90
N VAL A 93 -9.84 8.42 7.52
CA VAL A 93 -10.15 8.65 8.95
C VAL A 93 -11.57 9.17 9.03
N LEU A 94 -12.47 8.35 9.58
CA LEU A 94 -13.69 8.83 10.20
C LEU A 94 -13.27 9.42 11.55
N ILE A 95 -13.29 10.75 11.68
CA ILE A 95 -13.12 11.39 12.98
C ILE A 95 -14.40 11.11 13.79
N PRO A 96 -14.35 10.36 14.90
CA PRO A 96 -15.55 10.12 15.70
C PRO A 96 -15.99 11.43 16.38
N HIS A 97 -17.26 11.82 16.19
CA HIS A 97 -17.85 13.04 16.77
C HIS A 97 -18.33 12.88 18.24
N LYS A 98 -17.80 11.92 19.01
CA LYS A 98 -18.08 11.80 20.45
C LYS A 98 -16.83 11.38 21.20
N LEU A 99 -16.35 12.26 22.08
CA LEU A 99 -15.22 12.06 22.97
C LEU A 99 -15.72 12.16 24.42
N SER A 100 -15.40 11.17 25.26
CA SER A 100 -15.69 11.09 26.69
C SER A 100 -14.40 10.79 27.45
N GLU A 101 -14.05 11.67 28.39
CA GLU A 101 -12.70 12.22 28.55
C GLU A 101 -11.57 11.37 29.17
N GLU A 102 -11.70 10.07 29.43
CA GLU A 102 -10.64 9.36 30.18
C GLU A 102 -10.09 8.07 29.54
N ASP A 103 -10.88 7.31 28.77
CA ASP A 103 -10.40 6.14 27.98
C ASP A 103 -9.87 6.56 26.58
N ASP A 104 -9.92 7.86 26.30
CA ASP A 104 -9.79 8.43 24.98
C ASP A 104 -8.38 8.91 24.63
N MET A 105 -7.52 9.23 25.61
CA MET A 105 -6.17 9.74 25.32
C MET A 105 -5.27 8.68 24.65
N GLN A 106 -5.36 7.43 25.12
CA GLN A 106 -4.62 6.30 24.54
C GLN A 106 -5.11 6.03 23.10
N LYS A 107 -6.43 6.01 22.92
CA LYS A 107 -7.09 5.74 21.63
C LYS A 107 -6.88 6.88 20.63
N LEU A 108 -6.90 8.13 21.08
CA LEU A 108 -6.56 9.31 20.29
C LEU A 108 -5.08 9.30 19.90
N SER A 109 -4.18 8.89 20.80
CA SER A 109 -2.76 8.73 20.50
C SER A 109 -2.53 7.65 19.42
N GLU A 110 -3.20 6.50 19.53
CA GLU A 110 -3.15 5.46 18.49
C GLU A 110 -3.74 5.93 17.16
N ILE A 111 -4.88 6.62 17.18
CA ILE A 111 -5.48 7.23 15.98
C ILE A 111 -4.52 8.26 15.37
N LEU A 112 -3.85 9.08 16.19
CA LEU A 112 -2.91 10.09 15.75
C LEU A 112 -1.63 9.46 15.18
N LEU A 113 -1.12 8.38 15.79
CA LEU A 113 0.01 7.62 15.29
C LEU A 113 -0.31 6.92 13.96
N ALA A 114 -1.49 6.29 13.87
CA ALA A 114 -1.97 5.69 12.63
C ALA A 114 -2.18 6.77 11.54
N ALA A 115 -2.76 7.91 11.90
CA ALA A 115 -2.92 9.05 11.00
C ALA A 115 -1.56 9.61 10.54
N LYS A 116 -0.56 9.69 11.42
CA LYS A 116 0.79 10.16 11.12
C LYS A 116 1.55 9.19 10.21
N ALA A 117 1.50 7.89 10.51
CA ALA A 117 2.09 6.85 9.66
C ALA A 117 1.47 6.88 8.25
N ARG A 118 0.15 7.06 8.17
CA ARG A 118 -0.57 7.25 6.91
C ARG A 118 -0.16 8.52 6.17
N VAL A 119 -0.13 9.68 6.84
CA VAL A 119 0.28 10.94 6.21
C VAL A 119 1.69 10.82 5.67
N ASN A 120 2.61 10.21 6.41
CA ASN A 120 3.99 10.02 5.96
C ASN A 120 4.09 9.07 4.75
N GLY A 121 3.37 7.95 4.78
CA GLY A 121 3.34 6.99 3.66
C GLY A 121 2.69 7.57 2.41
N CYS A 122 1.51 8.19 2.56
CA CYS A 122 0.77 8.83 1.48
C CYS A 122 1.53 10.02 0.89
N THR A 123 2.15 10.85 1.73
CA THR A 123 2.96 12.00 1.27
C THR A 123 4.19 11.52 0.49
N SER A 124 4.89 10.48 0.97
CA SER A 124 6.05 9.93 0.26
C SER A 124 5.66 9.31 -1.08
N PHE A 125 4.54 8.57 -1.11
CA PHE A 125 3.99 7.98 -2.32
C PHE A 125 3.60 9.05 -3.36
N LEU A 126 2.84 10.07 -2.94
CA LEU A 126 2.40 11.15 -3.83
C LEU A 126 3.58 11.98 -4.31
N LYS A 127 4.57 12.30 -3.46
CA LYS A 127 5.78 13.02 -3.88
C LYS A 127 6.60 12.27 -4.92
N ALA A 128 6.62 10.95 -4.89
CA ALA A 128 7.33 10.15 -5.90
C ALA A 128 6.59 10.09 -7.25
N ALA A 129 5.29 10.42 -7.28
CA ALA A 129 4.44 10.33 -8.46
C ALA A 129 4.31 11.65 -9.24
N ILE A 130 4.87 12.75 -8.72
CA ILE A 130 4.88 14.10 -9.32
C ILE A 130 6.29 14.41 -9.80
#